data_AF-A0A2P2MJL3-F1
#
_entry.id   AF-A0A2P2MJL3-F1
#
_cell.length_a   1.000
_cell.length_b   1.000
_cell.length_c   1.000
_cell.angle_alpha   90.00
_cell.angle_beta   90.00
_cell.angle_gamma   90.00
#
_symmetry.space_group_name_H-M   'P 1'
#
loop_
_entity.id
_entity.type
_entity.pdbx_description
1 polymer ?
#
loop_
_entity_poly.entity_id
_entity_poly.type
_entity_poly.pdbx_seq_one_letter_code
_entity_poly.pdbx_strand_id
1 'polypeptide(L)'
;MHRHNWRRAASYIYQYSARLRTEAILKDSQHVSLMLHERLSGLSAAINALHLVHPAYAWIEHLGEASSFPSDSYQSKKAKKTVKDQLAGNEIQAQRLQFYIDIEKLQNEFVLTSAEYWLSLSNVKWTFSGKDKVPSDVIDLLVQTNSYEMAFTVILQFWKGSGLKRELERVFSAMSLKCCPNKLGSTSTGTNVIMLTSSRDAMVVRGSSDVVPASQLSSQWETLEHYLETYKSLHTGLPIIVAETLLRTDPQIELPLWLVLMFKDNQKNRTWGMAGQESNPASLFQLYVDYGRYPEATNLFLEYVEAFASVRPSNLINRKRPFAVWFPYTTVERLWCQLEELINAKCNVDQCDKLKRLLHGGLLNHLKLLKVDSDDVLSSAAYHWENRKVVLGGAL
;
A
#
# COMPACT_ATOMS: atom_id res chain seq x y z
N MET A 1 -43.11 -18.06 -3.59
CA MET A 1 -42.92 -19.41 -4.18
C MET A 1 -41.55 -19.63 -4.83
N HIS A 2 -40.81 -18.62 -5.32
CA HIS A 2 -39.56 -18.86 -6.08
C HIS A 2 -38.25 -18.98 -5.25
N ARG A 3 -38.27 -18.79 -3.93
CA ARG A 3 -37.04 -18.75 -3.09
C ARG A 3 -36.24 -20.06 -3.08
N HIS A 4 -36.91 -21.21 -3.09
CA HIS A 4 -36.24 -22.52 -3.15
C HIS A 4 -35.65 -22.83 -4.52
N ASN A 5 -36.20 -22.26 -5.59
CA ASN A 5 -35.74 -22.54 -6.96
C ASN A 5 -34.38 -21.87 -7.22
N TRP A 6 -34.19 -20.63 -6.78
CA TRP A 6 -32.93 -19.90 -6.96
C TRP A 6 -31.77 -20.54 -6.19
N ARG A 7 -32.00 -20.98 -4.94
CA ARG A 7 -30.99 -21.70 -4.16
C ARG A 7 -30.63 -23.05 -4.78
N ARG A 8 -31.62 -23.80 -5.27
CA ARG A 8 -31.38 -25.09 -5.93
C ARG A 8 -30.64 -24.92 -7.27
N ALA A 9 -30.99 -23.89 -8.03
CA ALA A 9 -30.26 -23.52 -9.26
C ALA A 9 -28.80 -23.17 -8.95
N ALA A 10 -28.54 -22.33 -7.94
CA ALA A 10 -27.18 -21.99 -7.51
C ALA A 10 -26.36 -23.24 -7.14
N SER A 11 -26.97 -24.20 -6.42
CA SER A 11 -26.33 -25.47 -6.07
C SER A 11 -25.94 -26.31 -7.29
N TYR A 12 -26.81 -26.42 -8.30
CA TYR A 12 -26.50 -27.18 -9.51
C TYR A 12 -25.42 -26.50 -10.36
N ILE A 13 -25.48 -25.17 -10.51
CA ILE A 13 -24.48 -24.39 -11.23
C ILE A 13 -23.12 -24.49 -10.53
N TYR A 14 -23.09 -24.42 -9.20
CA TYR A 14 -21.85 -24.59 -8.43
C TYR A 14 -21.24 -25.99 -8.62
N GLN A 15 -22.05 -27.04 -8.55
CA GLN A 15 -21.58 -28.41 -8.78
C GLN A 15 -20.97 -28.59 -10.18
N TYR A 16 -21.55 -27.96 -11.20
CA TYR A 16 -20.96 -27.94 -12.54
C TYR A 16 -19.58 -27.25 -12.53
N SER A 17 -19.45 -26.06 -11.91
CA SER A 17 -18.16 -25.38 -11.80
C SER A 17 -17.11 -26.16 -10.99
N ALA A 18 -17.53 -26.92 -9.97
CA ALA A 18 -16.64 -27.77 -9.19
C ALA A 18 -16.12 -28.97 -9.99
N ARG A 19 -16.95 -29.56 -10.87
CA ARG A 19 -16.51 -30.62 -11.80
C ARG A 19 -15.49 -30.09 -12.81
N LEU A 20 -15.74 -28.92 -13.40
CA LEU A 20 -14.79 -28.28 -14.32
C LEU A 20 -13.41 -28.08 -13.69
N ARG A 21 -13.34 -27.79 -12.38
CA ARG A 21 -12.07 -27.70 -11.64
C ARG A 21 -11.30 -29.01 -11.63
N THR A 22 -11.97 -30.14 -11.40
CA THR A 22 -11.31 -31.47 -11.40
C THR A 22 -10.83 -31.89 -12.78
N GLU A 23 -11.55 -31.49 -13.83
CA GLU A 23 -11.21 -31.82 -15.23
C GLU A 23 -10.08 -30.94 -15.79
N ALA A 24 -9.91 -29.72 -15.28
CA ALA A 24 -8.89 -28.77 -15.72
C ALA A 24 -7.44 -29.23 -15.44
N ILE A 25 -7.24 -30.14 -14.49
CA ILE A 25 -5.91 -30.65 -14.08
C ILE A 25 -5.24 -31.48 -15.20
N LEU A 26 -5.97 -31.86 -16.25
CA LEU A 26 -5.56 -32.86 -17.24
C LEU A 26 -5.28 -32.33 -18.67
N LYS A 27 -5.36 -31.02 -18.95
CA LYS A 27 -5.37 -30.49 -20.35
C LYS A 27 -4.38 -29.33 -20.61
N ASP A 28 -4.11 -29.06 -21.90
CA ASP A 28 -3.18 -28.03 -22.41
C ASP A 28 -3.52 -26.59 -21.99
N SER A 29 -2.53 -25.69 -22.01
CA SER A 29 -2.64 -24.31 -21.50
C SER A 29 -3.76 -23.47 -22.14
N GLN A 30 -4.04 -23.64 -23.43
CA GLN A 30 -5.14 -22.95 -24.11
C GLN A 30 -6.53 -23.47 -23.72
N HIS A 31 -6.62 -24.76 -23.38
CA HIS A 31 -7.86 -25.36 -22.89
C HIS A 31 -8.12 -25.00 -21.42
N VAL A 32 -7.05 -24.80 -20.64
CA VAL A 32 -7.14 -24.36 -19.24
C VAL A 32 -7.78 -22.96 -19.14
N SER A 33 -7.39 -22.00 -19.97
CA SER A 33 -7.95 -20.64 -19.92
C SER A 33 -9.46 -20.61 -20.26
N LEU A 34 -9.90 -21.37 -21.25
CA LEU A 34 -11.32 -21.50 -21.61
C LEU A 34 -12.13 -22.16 -20.49
N MET A 35 -11.63 -23.25 -19.91
CA MET A 35 -12.28 -23.93 -18.79
C MET A 35 -12.37 -23.04 -17.54
N LEU A 36 -11.33 -22.24 -17.27
CA LEU A 36 -11.35 -21.25 -16.18
C LEU A 36 -12.37 -20.15 -16.44
N HIS A 37 -12.50 -19.66 -17.67
CA HIS A 37 -13.51 -18.67 -18.02
C HIS A 37 -14.95 -19.21 -17.85
N GLU A 38 -15.21 -20.44 -18.28
CA GLU A 38 -16.50 -21.12 -18.06
C GLU A 38 -16.79 -21.31 -16.57
N ARG A 39 -15.77 -21.68 -15.79
CA ARG A 39 -15.88 -21.80 -14.33
C ARG A 39 -16.21 -20.45 -13.68
N LEU A 40 -15.55 -19.36 -14.09
CA LEU A 40 -15.84 -18.00 -13.60
C LEU A 40 -17.29 -17.59 -13.91
N SER A 41 -17.77 -17.91 -15.11
CA SER A 41 -19.15 -17.66 -15.52
C SER A 41 -20.15 -18.44 -14.65
N GLY A 42 -19.85 -19.72 -14.37
CA GLY A 42 -20.64 -20.55 -13.47
C GLY A 42 -20.66 -20.02 -12.03
N LEU A 43 -19.50 -19.68 -11.48
CA LEU A 43 -19.38 -19.11 -10.13
C LEU A 43 -20.12 -17.77 -10.02
N SER A 44 -19.99 -16.88 -11.00
CA SER A 44 -20.72 -15.60 -11.06
C SER A 44 -22.24 -15.81 -11.10
N ALA A 45 -22.72 -16.74 -11.94
CA ALA A 45 -24.14 -17.08 -12.01
C ALA A 45 -24.67 -17.66 -10.68
N ALA A 46 -23.89 -18.53 -10.01
CA ALA A 46 -24.25 -19.07 -8.71
C ALA A 46 -24.30 -17.98 -7.62
N ILE A 47 -23.32 -17.07 -7.59
CA ILE A 47 -23.28 -15.92 -6.68
C ILE A 47 -24.50 -15.01 -6.92
N ASN A 48 -24.80 -14.67 -8.16
CA ASN A 48 -25.95 -13.83 -8.51
C ASN A 48 -27.28 -14.49 -8.10
N ALA A 49 -27.42 -15.80 -8.30
CA ALA A 49 -28.60 -16.54 -7.88
C ALA A 49 -28.77 -16.58 -6.34
N LEU A 50 -27.66 -16.61 -5.58
CA LEU A 50 -27.70 -16.55 -4.12
C LEU A 50 -28.04 -15.16 -3.59
N HIS A 51 -27.62 -14.08 -4.26
CA HIS A 51 -28.00 -12.70 -3.88
C HIS A 51 -29.51 -12.44 -4.01
N LEU A 52 -30.23 -13.18 -4.87
CA LEU A 52 -31.69 -13.12 -4.97
C LEU A 52 -32.41 -13.80 -3.79
N VAL A 53 -31.69 -14.57 -2.99
CA VAL A 53 -32.20 -15.25 -1.79
C VAL A 53 -31.91 -14.37 -0.56
N HIS A 54 -32.79 -14.43 0.43
CA HIS A 54 -32.56 -13.71 1.70
C HIS A 54 -31.25 -14.16 2.35
N PRO A 55 -30.40 -13.25 2.86
CA PRO A 55 -29.03 -13.54 3.30
C PRO A 55 -28.93 -14.68 4.33
N ALA A 56 -29.91 -14.80 5.23
CA ALA A 56 -29.97 -15.89 6.23
C ALA A 56 -30.09 -17.32 5.63
N TYR A 57 -30.42 -17.46 4.34
CA TYR A 57 -30.62 -18.76 3.68
C TYR A 57 -29.72 -18.93 2.44
N ALA A 58 -28.76 -18.03 2.23
CA ALA A 58 -27.94 -17.98 1.03
C ALA A 58 -26.67 -18.82 1.17
N TRP A 59 -26.86 -20.14 1.22
CA TRP A 59 -25.79 -21.13 1.35
C TRP A 59 -26.02 -22.33 0.44
N ILE A 60 -24.94 -22.98 0.01
CA ILE A 60 -24.95 -24.19 -0.82
C ILE A 60 -24.56 -25.41 0.01
N GLU A 61 -25.27 -26.52 -0.18
CA GLU A 61 -24.89 -27.84 0.33
C GLU A 61 -23.78 -28.42 -0.58
N HIS A 62 -22.56 -28.50 -0.06
CA HIS A 62 -21.48 -29.27 -0.65
C HIS A 62 -21.82 -30.75 -0.46
N LEU A 63 -22.38 -31.38 -1.48
CA LEU A 63 -22.47 -32.84 -1.48
C LEU A 63 -21.04 -33.35 -1.63
N GLY A 64 -20.46 -33.88 -0.56
CA GLY A 64 -19.10 -34.41 -0.57
C GLY A 64 -18.91 -35.39 -1.72
N GLU A 65 -17.78 -35.27 -2.42
CA GLU A 65 -17.27 -36.28 -3.35
C GLU A 65 -17.00 -37.57 -2.58
N ALA A 66 -18.05 -38.36 -2.34
CA ALA A 66 -17.98 -39.70 -1.79
C ALA A 66 -19.26 -40.47 -2.18
N SER A 67 -19.29 -40.95 -3.43
CA SER A 67 -19.63 -42.33 -3.80
C SER A 67 -20.11 -42.39 -5.25
N SER A 68 -19.22 -42.82 -6.12
CA SER A 68 -19.58 -43.62 -7.28
C SER A 68 -20.37 -44.86 -6.80
N PHE A 69 -21.68 -44.87 -7.02
CA PHE A 69 -22.44 -45.88 -7.79
C PHE A 69 -23.95 -45.73 -7.53
N PRO A 70 -24.81 -46.01 -8.53
CA PRO A 70 -26.16 -45.50 -8.63
C PRO A 70 -27.20 -46.49 -8.11
N SER A 71 -28.34 -45.99 -7.64
CA SER A 71 -29.63 -46.64 -7.92
C SER A 71 -30.80 -45.75 -7.53
N ASP A 72 -31.70 -45.60 -8.50
CA ASP A 72 -33.07 -45.17 -8.33
C ASP A 72 -33.71 -45.70 -7.05
N SER A 73 -34.25 -44.82 -6.22
CA SER A 73 -35.52 -45.09 -5.55
C SER A 73 -36.10 -43.81 -4.95
N TYR A 74 -37.34 -43.57 -5.35
CA TYR A 74 -38.30 -42.64 -4.80
C TYR A 74 -38.17 -42.42 -3.29
N GLN A 75 -38.03 -41.15 -2.88
CA GLN A 75 -38.26 -40.72 -1.50
C GLN A 75 -39.73 -40.96 -1.11
N SER A 76 -39.99 -42.07 -0.43
CA SER A 76 -41.27 -42.36 0.21
C SER A 76 -41.20 -42.09 1.71
N LYS A 77 -41.86 -41.00 2.12
CA LYS A 77 -42.63 -40.78 3.36
C LYS A 77 -42.11 -41.36 4.69
N LYS A 78 -41.65 -40.43 5.55
CA LYS A 78 -41.73 -40.36 7.04
C LYS A 78 -41.88 -41.68 7.83
N ALA A 79 -40.92 -41.95 8.71
CA ALA A 79 -41.14 -42.72 9.95
C ALA A 79 -40.30 -42.19 11.13
N LYS A 80 -40.84 -42.38 12.33
CA LYS A 80 -40.59 -41.72 13.62
C LYS A 80 -39.15 -41.80 14.18
N LYS A 81 -38.75 -40.70 14.82
CA LYS A 81 -37.67 -40.59 15.84
C LYS A 81 -37.79 -41.67 16.91
N THR A 82 -36.68 -42.33 17.25
CA THR A 82 -36.41 -42.79 18.61
C THR A 82 -35.04 -42.29 19.06
N VAL A 83 -34.99 -41.97 20.35
CA VAL A 83 -33.97 -41.19 21.05
C VAL A 83 -32.90 -42.14 21.58
N LYS A 84 -31.65 -42.01 21.11
CA LYS A 84 -30.43 -42.21 21.90
C LYS A 84 -29.22 -41.66 21.13
N ASP A 85 -28.20 -41.27 21.90
CA ASP A 85 -26.89 -40.74 21.50
C ASP A 85 -26.76 -39.22 21.39
N GLN A 86 -26.77 -38.59 22.58
CA GLN A 86 -26.41 -37.17 22.81
C GLN A 86 -24.90 -36.95 23.03
N LEU A 87 -24.01 -37.85 22.59
CA LEU A 87 -22.55 -37.65 22.71
C LEU A 87 -21.80 -37.61 21.36
N ALA A 88 -22.46 -37.94 20.24
CA ALA A 88 -21.90 -37.82 18.88
C ALA A 88 -22.39 -36.58 18.09
N GLY A 89 -23.19 -35.71 18.73
CA GLY A 89 -23.87 -34.60 18.06
C GLY A 89 -22.94 -33.46 17.63
N ASN A 90 -21.83 -33.26 18.33
CA ASN A 90 -20.93 -32.12 18.08
C ASN A 90 -19.95 -32.37 16.93
N GLU A 91 -19.51 -33.62 16.72
CA GLU A 91 -18.64 -33.97 15.58
C GLU A 91 -19.41 -33.98 14.26
N ILE A 92 -20.65 -34.48 14.25
CA ILE A 92 -21.51 -34.50 13.06
C ILE A 92 -21.93 -33.08 12.64
N GLN A 93 -22.14 -32.17 13.60
CA GLN A 93 -22.42 -30.76 13.30
C GLN A 93 -21.19 -30.03 12.76
N ALA A 94 -20.00 -30.26 13.32
CA ALA A 94 -18.75 -29.71 12.80
C ALA A 94 -18.44 -30.24 11.38
N GLN A 95 -18.69 -31.53 11.11
CA GLN A 95 -18.60 -32.12 9.78
C GLN A 95 -19.68 -31.55 8.84
N ARG A 96 -20.93 -31.37 9.29
CA ARG A 96 -21.99 -30.70 8.49
C ARG A 96 -21.66 -29.26 8.14
N LEU A 97 -21.02 -28.52 9.04
CA LEU A 97 -20.55 -27.15 8.79
C LEU A 97 -19.43 -27.10 7.74
N GLN A 98 -18.65 -28.17 7.57
CA GLN A 98 -17.70 -28.29 6.45
C GLN A 98 -18.40 -28.45 5.10
N PHE A 99 -19.67 -28.85 5.08
CA PHE A 99 -20.46 -29.03 3.87
C PHE A 99 -21.34 -27.82 3.51
N TYR A 100 -21.23 -26.68 4.19
CA TYR A 100 -21.94 -25.45 3.80
C TYR A 100 -20.99 -24.41 3.20
N ILE A 101 -21.33 -23.97 1.99
CA ILE A 101 -20.61 -22.94 1.26
C ILE A 101 -21.42 -21.65 1.32
N ASP A 102 -20.87 -20.67 2.03
CA ASP A 102 -21.44 -19.34 2.14
C ASP A 102 -21.10 -18.49 0.92
N ILE A 103 -21.84 -17.40 0.71
CA ILE A 103 -21.57 -16.43 -0.35
C ILE A 103 -20.12 -15.94 -0.28
N GLU A 104 -19.58 -15.66 0.92
CA GLU A 104 -18.20 -15.19 1.09
C GLU A 104 -17.18 -16.23 0.61
N LYS A 105 -17.41 -17.53 0.87
CA LYS A 105 -16.52 -18.60 0.40
C LYS A 105 -16.57 -18.72 -1.13
N LEU A 106 -17.74 -18.56 -1.74
CA LEU A 106 -17.89 -18.54 -3.20
C LEU A 106 -17.21 -17.33 -3.83
N GLN A 107 -17.34 -16.15 -3.23
CA GLN A 107 -16.66 -14.94 -3.68
C GLN A 107 -15.13 -15.10 -3.59
N ASN A 108 -14.64 -15.71 -2.52
CA ASN A 108 -13.22 -16.03 -2.37
C ASN A 108 -12.74 -17.02 -3.45
N GLU A 109 -13.52 -18.07 -3.71
CA GLU A 109 -13.21 -19.03 -4.78
C GLU A 109 -13.23 -18.36 -6.16
N PHE A 110 -14.17 -17.45 -6.40
CA PHE A 110 -14.25 -16.66 -7.63
C PHE A 110 -13.00 -15.78 -7.82
N VAL A 111 -12.61 -15.03 -6.79
CA VAL A 111 -11.40 -14.18 -6.85
C VAL A 111 -10.16 -15.01 -7.12
N LEU A 112 -9.99 -16.17 -6.47
CA LEU A 112 -8.83 -17.05 -6.71
C LEU A 112 -8.84 -17.69 -8.08
N THR A 113 -10.02 -18.11 -8.58
CA THR A 113 -10.17 -18.61 -9.95
C THR A 113 -9.86 -17.52 -10.97
N SER A 114 -10.18 -16.27 -10.66
CA SER A 114 -9.87 -15.14 -11.54
C SER A 114 -8.36 -14.84 -11.55
N ALA A 115 -7.68 -14.93 -10.40
CA ALA A 115 -6.23 -14.86 -10.34
C ALA A 115 -5.56 -15.99 -11.13
N GLU A 116 -6.06 -17.22 -11.02
CA GLU A 116 -5.61 -18.37 -11.80
C GLU A 116 -5.76 -18.14 -13.32
N TYR A 117 -6.91 -17.58 -13.74
CA TYR A 117 -7.15 -17.22 -15.13
C TYR A 117 -6.15 -16.19 -15.65
N TRP A 118 -5.89 -15.12 -14.90
CA TRP A 118 -4.91 -14.09 -15.29
C TRP A 118 -3.47 -14.62 -15.35
N LEU A 119 -3.08 -15.51 -14.42
CA LEU A 119 -1.79 -16.18 -14.45
C LEU A 119 -1.67 -17.14 -15.64
N SER A 120 -2.74 -17.87 -15.97
CA SER A 120 -2.80 -18.76 -17.14
C SER A 120 -2.65 -17.99 -18.45
N LEU A 121 -3.23 -16.79 -18.58
CA LEU A 121 -3.02 -15.92 -19.74
C LEU A 121 -1.56 -15.49 -19.89
N SER A 122 -0.86 -15.38 -18.76
CA SER A 122 0.55 -15.03 -18.69
C SER A 122 1.48 -16.26 -18.80
N ASN A 123 0.95 -17.44 -19.14
CA ASN A 123 1.64 -18.73 -19.21
C ASN A 123 2.31 -19.19 -17.90
N VAL A 124 1.89 -18.68 -16.75
CA VAL A 124 2.37 -19.11 -15.42
C VAL A 124 1.48 -20.24 -14.91
N LYS A 125 2.09 -21.40 -14.60
CA LYS A 125 1.37 -22.55 -14.05
C LYS A 125 1.17 -22.36 -12.55
N TRP A 126 -0.03 -21.95 -12.17
CA TRP A 126 -0.49 -21.97 -10.78
C TRP A 126 -1.87 -22.64 -10.73
N THR A 127 -2.11 -23.46 -9.71
CA THR A 127 -3.39 -24.15 -9.52
C THR A 127 -3.91 -23.98 -8.10
N PHE A 128 -5.19 -23.62 -7.98
CA PHE A 128 -5.84 -23.48 -6.68
C PHE A 128 -6.48 -24.78 -6.22
N SER A 129 -5.95 -25.37 -5.13
CA SER A 129 -6.44 -26.65 -4.58
C SER A 129 -7.73 -26.53 -3.74
N GLY A 130 -8.24 -25.32 -3.48
CA GLY A 130 -9.52 -25.14 -2.77
C GLY A 130 -9.52 -25.41 -1.27
N LYS A 131 -8.42 -25.91 -0.70
CA LYS A 131 -8.34 -26.38 0.70
C LYS A 131 -7.43 -25.54 1.60
N ASP A 132 -6.59 -24.67 1.02
CA ASP A 132 -5.56 -23.94 1.76
C ASP A 132 -5.89 -22.44 1.90
N LYS A 133 -5.34 -21.82 2.95
CA LYS A 133 -5.28 -20.34 3.06
C LYS A 133 -4.56 -19.79 1.83
N VAL A 134 -4.99 -18.63 1.33
CA VAL A 134 -4.39 -18.02 0.14
C VAL A 134 -2.88 -17.92 0.29
N PRO A 135 -2.10 -18.57 -0.59
CA PRO A 135 -0.65 -18.48 -0.55
C PRO A 135 -0.22 -17.05 -0.90
N SER A 136 0.66 -16.46 -0.11
CA SER A 136 1.33 -15.20 -0.47
C SER A 136 2.07 -15.31 -1.82
N ASP A 137 2.47 -16.52 -2.20
CA ASP A 137 3.11 -16.84 -3.48
C ASP A 137 2.27 -16.41 -4.70
N VAL A 138 0.94 -16.43 -4.60
CA VAL A 138 0.05 -15.99 -5.70
C VAL A 138 0.19 -14.49 -5.95
N ILE A 139 0.29 -13.72 -4.87
CA ILE A 139 0.47 -12.27 -4.95
C ILE A 139 1.83 -11.98 -5.58
N ASP A 140 2.88 -12.68 -5.16
CA ASP A 140 4.22 -12.48 -5.70
C ASP A 140 4.27 -12.81 -7.20
N LEU A 141 3.59 -13.87 -7.65
CA LEU A 141 3.45 -14.21 -9.07
C LEU A 141 2.68 -13.13 -9.84
N LEU A 142 1.56 -12.63 -9.32
CA LEU A 142 0.77 -11.57 -9.96
C LEU A 142 1.55 -10.25 -10.07
N VAL A 143 2.32 -9.92 -9.03
CA VAL A 143 3.21 -8.76 -9.04
C VAL A 143 4.30 -8.94 -10.07
N GLN A 144 4.91 -10.12 -10.18
CA GLN A 144 5.90 -10.44 -11.21
C GLN A 144 5.34 -10.29 -12.63
N THR A 145 4.10 -10.70 -12.89
CA THR A 145 3.43 -10.55 -14.19
C THR A 145 2.87 -9.16 -14.47
N ASN A 146 3.09 -8.16 -13.60
CA ASN A 146 2.55 -6.79 -13.68
C ASN A 146 1.00 -6.72 -13.62
N SER A 147 0.34 -7.74 -13.06
CA SER A 147 -1.12 -7.80 -12.91
C SER A 147 -1.56 -7.21 -11.56
N TYR A 148 -1.29 -5.91 -11.36
CA TYR A 148 -1.47 -5.26 -10.06
C TYR A 148 -2.94 -5.15 -9.61
N GLU A 149 -3.88 -4.90 -10.53
CA GLU A 149 -5.31 -4.84 -10.20
C GLU A 149 -5.77 -6.13 -9.49
N MET A 150 -5.39 -7.27 -10.04
CA MET A 150 -5.74 -8.58 -9.48
C MET A 150 -4.98 -8.88 -8.18
N ALA A 151 -3.72 -8.44 -8.06
CA ALA A 151 -2.98 -8.57 -6.81
C ALA A 151 -3.68 -7.79 -5.67
N PHE A 152 -4.12 -6.56 -5.94
CA PHE A 152 -4.81 -5.75 -4.94
C PHE A 152 -6.21 -6.28 -4.60
N THR A 153 -6.99 -6.79 -5.58
CA THR A 153 -8.31 -7.39 -5.27
C THR A 153 -8.18 -8.60 -4.37
N VAL A 154 -7.18 -9.47 -4.62
CA VAL A 154 -6.86 -10.61 -3.75
C VAL A 154 -6.46 -10.12 -2.35
N ILE A 155 -5.60 -9.11 -2.25
CA ILE A 155 -5.16 -8.55 -0.97
C ILE A 155 -6.34 -8.01 -0.14
N LEU A 156 -7.20 -7.21 -0.75
CA LEU A 156 -8.36 -6.60 -0.07
C LEU A 156 -9.41 -7.62 0.36
N GLN A 157 -9.56 -8.71 -0.39
CA GLN A 157 -10.55 -9.74 -0.09
C GLN A 157 -10.13 -10.63 1.09
N PHE A 158 -8.84 -10.98 1.16
CA PHE A 158 -8.36 -12.00 2.10
C PHE A 158 -7.66 -11.46 3.33
N TRP A 159 -7.13 -10.23 3.31
CA TRP A 159 -6.45 -9.62 4.45
C TRP A 159 -7.25 -8.46 5.03
N LYS A 160 -7.30 -8.38 6.36
CA LYS A 160 -7.92 -7.28 7.11
C LYS A 160 -6.98 -6.79 8.21
N GLY A 161 -7.08 -5.51 8.57
CA GLY A 161 -6.31 -4.91 9.66
C GLY A 161 -4.80 -4.87 9.40
N SER A 162 -3.99 -5.30 10.37
CA SER A 162 -2.52 -5.27 10.28
C SER A 162 -1.95 -6.21 9.22
N GLY A 163 -2.61 -7.33 8.94
CA GLY A 163 -2.20 -8.24 7.87
C GLY A 163 -2.30 -7.59 6.49
N LEU A 164 -3.35 -6.79 6.28
CA LEU A 164 -3.56 -6.04 5.03
C LEU A 164 -2.43 -5.04 4.80
N LYS A 165 -2.07 -4.30 5.86
CA LYS A 165 -0.96 -3.33 5.81
C LYS A 165 0.32 -4.01 5.32
N ARG A 166 0.75 -5.08 5.99
CA ARG A 166 1.99 -5.79 5.66
C ARG A 166 2.03 -6.32 4.22
N GLU A 167 0.92 -6.84 3.70
CA GLU A 167 0.89 -7.31 2.30
C GLU A 167 0.91 -6.14 1.30
N LEU A 168 0.24 -5.03 1.59
CA LEU A 168 0.35 -3.82 0.77
C LEU A 168 1.80 -3.31 0.75
N GLU A 169 2.45 -3.21 1.91
CA GLU A 169 3.86 -2.81 2.01
C GLU A 169 4.77 -3.69 1.15
N ARG A 170 4.54 -5.01 1.16
CA ARG A 170 5.29 -5.97 0.33
C ARG A 170 5.08 -5.74 -1.16
N VAL A 171 3.83 -5.58 -1.61
CA VAL A 171 3.51 -5.33 -3.04
C VAL A 171 4.09 -4.01 -3.50
N PHE A 172 3.92 -2.93 -2.74
CA PHE A 172 4.49 -1.63 -3.08
C PHE A 172 6.01 -1.68 -3.12
N SER A 173 6.66 -2.39 -2.19
CA SER A 173 8.11 -2.61 -2.24
C SER A 173 8.52 -3.30 -3.55
N ALA A 174 7.84 -4.37 -3.94
CA ALA A 174 8.14 -5.10 -5.17
C ALA A 174 7.86 -4.28 -6.44
N MET A 175 6.82 -3.44 -6.44
CA MET A 175 6.56 -2.47 -7.51
C MET A 175 7.69 -1.44 -7.62
N SER A 176 8.13 -0.88 -6.50
CA SER A 176 9.24 0.07 -6.45
C SER A 176 10.55 -0.52 -6.95
N LEU A 177 10.83 -1.79 -6.63
CA LEU A 177 12.01 -2.49 -7.16
C LEU A 177 12.00 -2.56 -8.70
N LYS A 178 10.84 -2.73 -9.31
CA LYS A 178 10.71 -2.77 -10.78
C LYS A 178 10.96 -1.41 -11.44
N CYS A 179 10.65 -0.32 -10.74
CA CYS A 179 10.92 1.04 -11.21
C CYS A 179 12.42 1.41 -11.22
N CYS A 180 13.28 0.56 -10.64
CA CYS A 180 14.72 0.77 -10.71
C CYS A 180 15.31 0.00 -11.90
N PRO A 181 16.14 0.63 -12.75
CA PRO A 181 16.87 -0.10 -13.76
C PRO A 181 17.81 -1.07 -13.04
N ASN A 182 17.62 -2.37 -13.23
CA ASN A 182 18.46 -3.40 -12.62
C ASN A 182 19.95 -3.08 -12.89
N LYS A 183 20.70 -2.60 -11.89
CA LYS A 183 22.17 -2.48 -11.92
C LYS A 183 22.82 -3.86 -11.79
N LEU A 184 22.28 -4.89 -12.44
CA LEU A 184 22.97 -6.16 -12.59
C LEU A 184 23.94 -6.04 -13.77
N GLY A 185 25.03 -5.30 -13.53
CA GLY A 185 26.19 -5.24 -14.42
C GLY A 185 26.27 -4.00 -15.32
N SER A 186 26.65 -2.85 -14.76
CA SER A 186 27.64 -1.97 -15.41
C SER A 186 27.98 -0.79 -14.51
N THR A 187 29.24 -0.77 -14.06
CA THR A 187 29.92 0.46 -13.67
C THR A 187 30.02 1.35 -14.90
N SER A 188 29.17 2.37 -15.00
CA SER A 188 29.33 3.44 -15.96
C SER A 188 28.87 4.74 -15.34
N THR A 189 29.88 5.50 -14.90
CA THR A 189 29.88 6.93 -14.65
C THR A 189 28.98 7.70 -15.61
N GLY A 190 28.24 8.68 -15.06
CA GLY A 190 27.93 9.91 -15.78
C GLY A 190 26.50 10.07 -16.28
N THR A 191 25.76 10.90 -15.54
CA THR A 191 24.89 11.96 -16.05
C THR A 191 23.69 11.59 -16.94
N ASN A 192 22.52 11.94 -16.40
CA ASN A 192 21.25 12.34 -17.05
C ASN A 192 20.10 11.35 -16.90
N VAL A 193 19.47 11.37 -15.72
CA VAL A 193 18.03 11.10 -15.62
C VAL A 193 17.34 12.43 -15.38
N ILE A 194 17.28 13.26 -16.43
CA ILE A 194 16.43 14.44 -16.43
C ILE A 194 15.01 13.94 -16.67
N MET A 195 14.21 13.89 -15.60
CA MET A 195 12.75 13.89 -15.69
C MET A 195 12.31 15.21 -16.35
N LEU A 196 12.02 15.19 -17.65
CA LEU A 196 11.15 16.19 -18.27
C LEU A 196 10.26 15.54 -19.33
N THR A 197 8.96 15.55 -19.02
CA THR A 197 7.78 15.84 -19.87
C THR A 197 7.74 15.39 -21.34
N SER A 198 6.58 14.87 -21.70
CA SER A 198 6.08 14.60 -23.05
C SER A 198 6.62 15.51 -24.16
N SER A 199 7.15 14.89 -25.22
CA SER A 199 7.07 15.44 -26.57
C SER A 199 7.00 14.29 -27.57
N ARG A 200 5.98 14.35 -28.41
CA ARG A 200 5.68 13.45 -29.52
C ARG A 200 6.67 13.74 -30.66
N ASP A 201 7.01 12.70 -31.41
CA ASP A 201 7.87 12.66 -32.61
C ASP A 201 9.39 12.61 -32.40
N ALA A 202 9.96 11.41 -32.61
CA ALA A 202 11.06 11.23 -33.56
C ALA A 202 11.26 9.75 -33.89
N MET A 203 11.62 9.53 -35.15
CA MET A 203 11.60 8.29 -35.93
C MET A 203 12.86 7.43 -35.71
N VAL A 204 12.61 6.11 -35.60
CA VAL A 204 13.47 4.92 -35.69
C VAL A 204 14.93 5.10 -36.17
N VAL A 205 15.90 4.64 -35.37
CA VAL A 205 17.07 3.87 -35.84
C VAL A 205 17.34 2.70 -34.87
N ARG A 206 17.34 1.48 -35.40
CA ARG A 206 17.62 0.21 -34.69
C ARG A 206 19.12 0.10 -34.37
N GLY A 207 19.43 -0.21 -33.11
CA GLY A 207 20.72 -0.73 -32.66
C GLY A 207 20.54 -1.48 -31.34
N SER A 208 20.78 -2.79 -31.35
CA SER A 208 20.61 -3.72 -30.23
C SER A 208 21.46 -3.33 -29.01
N SER A 209 20.81 -3.05 -27.88
CA SER A 209 21.37 -3.07 -26.53
C SER A 209 20.19 -3.18 -25.56
N ASP A 210 20.28 -4.06 -24.56
CA ASP A 210 19.29 -4.27 -23.49
C ASP A 210 19.19 -3.02 -22.60
N VAL A 211 18.63 -1.95 -23.16
CA VAL A 211 18.16 -0.77 -22.44
C VAL A 211 16.66 -0.94 -22.35
N VAL A 212 16.14 -1.16 -21.14
CA VAL A 212 14.70 -1.02 -20.87
C VAL A 212 14.28 0.34 -21.45
N PRO A 213 13.43 0.39 -22.48
CA PRO A 213 13.10 1.65 -23.13
C PRO A 213 12.55 2.62 -22.09
N ALA A 214 13.01 3.88 -22.13
CA ALA A 214 12.60 4.91 -21.17
C ALA A 214 11.07 5.05 -21.03
N SER A 215 10.31 4.67 -22.07
CA SER A 215 8.85 4.61 -22.09
C SER A 215 8.24 3.51 -21.22
N GLN A 216 8.96 2.42 -20.95
CA GLN A 216 8.53 1.38 -20.00
C GLN A 216 8.81 1.78 -18.56
N LEU A 217 9.89 2.54 -18.30
CA LEU A 217 10.16 3.06 -16.96
C LEU A 217 9.13 4.13 -16.59
N SER A 218 8.79 5.03 -17.51
CA SER A 218 7.77 6.06 -17.28
C SER A 218 6.41 5.46 -16.96
N SER A 219 5.98 4.42 -17.69
CA SER A 219 4.71 3.76 -17.43
C SER A 219 4.67 3.02 -16.08
N GLN A 220 5.80 2.49 -15.60
CA GLN A 220 5.89 1.90 -14.28
C GLN A 220 5.75 2.94 -13.16
N TRP A 221 6.35 4.12 -13.32
CA TRP A 221 6.19 5.23 -12.37
C TRP A 221 4.76 5.76 -12.32
N GLU A 222 4.11 5.94 -13.48
CA GLU A 222 2.71 6.36 -13.57
C GLU A 222 1.77 5.34 -12.93
N THR A 223 2.02 4.05 -13.17
CA THR A 223 1.27 2.95 -12.54
C THR A 223 1.42 2.98 -11.03
N LEU A 224 2.64 3.16 -10.53
CA LEU A 224 2.93 3.22 -9.11
C LEU A 224 2.25 4.44 -8.46
N GLU A 225 2.31 5.62 -9.08
CA GLU A 225 1.63 6.84 -8.62
C GLU A 225 0.12 6.61 -8.48
N HIS A 226 -0.54 6.08 -9.52
CA HIS A 226 -1.97 5.82 -9.52
C HIS A 226 -2.43 4.90 -8.37
N TYR A 227 -1.68 3.81 -8.13
CA TYR A 227 -2.01 2.89 -7.04
C TYR A 227 -1.70 3.48 -5.67
N LEU A 228 -0.63 4.26 -5.53
CA LEU A 228 -0.29 4.90 -4.26
C LEU A 228 -1.36 5.92 -3.86
N GLU A 229 -1.85 6.73 -4.80
CA GLU A 229 -2.96 7.66 -4.55
C GLU A 229 -4.24 6.92 -4.10
N THR A 230 -4.57 5.82 -4.77
CA THR A 230 -5.76 5.01 -4.46
C THR A 230 -5.70 4.39 -3.06
N TYR A 231 -4.53 3.88 -2.66
CA TYR A 231 -4.36 3.13 -1.40
C TYR A 231 -3.81 3.95 -0.22
N LYS A 232 -3.45 5.22 -0.42
CA LYS A 232 -2.96 6.13 0.64
C LYS A 232 -3.92 6.21 1.84
N SER A 233 -5.23 6.15 1.59
CA SER A 233 -6.26 6.21 2.63
C SER A 233 -6.27 4.98 3.54
N LEU A 234 -5.84 3.82 3.03
CA LEU A 234 -5.78 2.56 3.79
C LEU A 234 -4.50 2.46 4.61
N HIS A 235 -3.39 3.00 4.07
CA HIS A 235 -2.09 2.92 4.73
C HIS A 235 -1.26 4.20 4.52
N THR A 236 -1.19 5.00 5.58
CA THR A 236 -0.48 6.29 5.58
C THR A 236 1.04 6.17 5.45
N GLY A 237 1.61 5.00 5.76
CA GLY A 237 3.04 4.74 5.67
C GLY A 237 3.53 4.25 4.29
N LEU A 238 2.65 4.03 3.31
CA LEU A 238 3.07 3.54 1.98
C LEU A 238 4.10 4.44 1.29
N PRO A 239 3.98 5.79 1.31
CA PRO A 239 4.98 6.66 0.71
C PRO A 239 6.37 6.48 1.31
N ILE A 240 6.46 6.20 2.62
CA ILE A 240 7.75 5.95 3.31
C ILE A 240 8.39 4.71 2.75
N ILE A 241 7.63 3.63 2.62
CA ILE A 241 8.16 2.32 2.21
C ILE A 241 8.58 2.34 0.74
N VAL A 242 7.81 3.01 -0.11
CA VAL A 242 8.18 3.25 -1.51
C VAL A 242 9.47 4.07 -1.57
N ALA A 243 9.56 5.19 -0.86
CA ALA A 243 10.78 6.02 -0.85
C ALA A 243 11.99 5.26 -0.29
N GLU A 244 11.81 4.52 0.80
CA GLU A 244 12.83 3.72 1.44
C GLU A 244 13.35 2.61 0.52
N THR A 245 12.44 1.91 -0.17
CA THR A 245 12.82 0.84 -1.11
C THR A 245 13.57 1.38 -2.31
N LEU A 246 13.16 2.52 -2.86
CA LEU A 246 13.85 3.18 -3.97
C LEU A 246 15.25 3.68 -3.57
N LEU A 247 15.38 4.31 -2.40
CA LEU A 247 16.68 4.80 -1.93
C LEU A 247 17.62 3.66 -1.53
N ARG A 248 17.07 2.53 -1.04
CA ARG A 248 17.85 1.32 -0.73
C ARG A 248 18.42 0.67 -1.99
N THR A 249 17.66 0.65 -3.09
CA THR A 249 18.12 0.07 -4.35
C THR A 249 19.11 0.96 -5.08
N ASP A 250 18.87 2.27 -5.12
CA ASP A 250 19.80 3.22 -5.71
C ASP A 250 19.88 4.49 -4.88
N PRO A 251 20.93 4.68 -4.05
CA PRO A 251 21.10 5.87 -3.24
C PRO A 251 21.17 7.18 -4.04
N GLN A 252 21.48 7.11 -5.34
CA GLN A 252 21.59 8.28 -6.22
C GLN A 252 20.29 8.59 -6.99
N ILE A 253 19.21 7.81 -6.81
CA ILE A 253 17.97 8.03 -7.55
C ILE A 253 17.27 9.30 -7.08
N GLU A 254 16.97 10.22 -7.99
CA GLU A 254 16.12 11.36 -7.64
C GLU A 254 14.69 10.89 -7.42
N LEU A 255 14.14 11.14 -6.22
CA LEU A 255 12.76 10.77 -5.93
C LEU A 255 11.80 11.59 -6.80
N PRO A 256 10.77 10.98 -7.41
CA PRO A 256 9.78 11.71 -8.19
C PRO A 256 9.13 12.85 -7.41
N LEU A 257 8.86 13.95 -8.11
CA LEU A 257 8.24 15.13 -7.50
C LEU A 257 6.89 14.82 -6.87
N TRP A 258 6.06 13.98 -7.50
CA TRP A 258 4.77 13.58 -6.95
C TRP A 258 4.94 12.88 -5.60
N LEU A 259 5.95 12.02 -5.44
CA LEU A 259 6.21 11.29 -4.19
C LEU A 259 6.67 12.26 -3.10
N VAL A 260 7.59 13.17 -3.42
CA VAL A 260 8.04 14.23 -2.51
C VAL A 260 6.87 15.12 -2.10
N LEU A 261 5.98 15.47 -3.04
CA LEU A 261 4.77 16.22 -2.75
C LEU A 261 3.84 15.46 -1.80
N MET A 262 3.74 14.13 -1.86
CA MET A 262 2.90 13.38 -0.92
C MET A 262 3.35 13.52 0.54
N PHE A 263 4.65 13.68 0.80
CA PHE A 263 5.19 14.01 2.14
C PHE A 263 4.98 15.48 2.51
N LYS A 264 4.95 16.37 1.52
CA LYS A 264 4.81 17.83 1.70
C LYS A 264 3.36 18.32 1.69
N ASP A 265 2.39 17.55 1.19
CA ASP A 265 0.99 18.01 0.97
C ASP A 265 0.26 18.32 2.29
N ASN A 266 0.80 17.85 3.42
CA ASN A 266 0.43 18.31 4.78
C ASN A 266 0.74 19.80 5.04
N GLN A 267 1.39 20.53 4.13
CA GLN A 267 1.54 21.99 4.22
C GLN A 267 0.23 22.74 3.96
N LYS A 268 -0.68 22.20 3.13
CA LYS A 268 -1.95 22.87 2.80
C LYS A 268 -2.98 22.72 3.92
N ASN A 269 -3.03 21.55 4.55
CA ASN A 269 -3.79 21.30 5.77
C ASN A 269 -2.90 21.68 6.97
N ARG A 270 -3.07 22.92 7.47
CA ARG A 270 -2.25 23.65 8.48
C ARG A 270 -2.01 22.97 9.85
N THR A 271 -2.10 21.65 9.95
CA THR A 271 -1.69 20.82 11.09
C THR A 271 -0.19 20.53 11.01
N TRP A 272 0.61 21.47 11.53
CA TRP A 272 2.06 21.29 11.69
C TRP A 272 2.34 20.35 12.86
N GLY A 273 2.77 19.10 12.59
CA GLY A 273 3.29 18.20 13.63
C GLY A 273 3.35 16.71 13.30
N MET A 274 4.14 15.96 14.08
CA MET A 274 4.38 14.51 13.98
C MET A 274 3.15 13.60 14.21
N ALA A 275 2.03 14.12 14.72
CA ALA A 275 0.94 13.30 15.28
C ALA A 275 -0.19 12.95 14.28
N GLY A 276 -0.02 13.21 12.98
CA GLY A 276 -1.10 13.10 11.99
C GLY A 276 -1.00 11.88 11.07
N GLN A 277 0.07 11.77 10.30
CA GLN A 277 0.31 10.69 9.35
C GLN A 277 1.73 10.15 9.48
N GLU A 278 1.95 8.89 9.15
CA GLU A 278 3.30 8.30 9.13
C GLU A 278 4.17 9.00 8.07
N SER A 279 3.62 9.32 6.89
CA SER A 279 4.30 10.06 5.83
C SER A 279 4.38 11.57 6.12
N ASN A 280 5.40 11.99 6.88
CA ASN A 280 5.64 13.39 7.24
C ASN A 280 6.93 13.93 6.58
N PRO A 281 7.10 15.26 6.48
CA PRO A 281 8.37 15.82 6.03
C PRO A 281 9.57 15.43 6.90
N ALA A 282 9.33 15.19 8.20
CA ALA A 282 10.32 14.66 9.13
C ALA A 282 10.79 13.25 8.73
N SER A 283 9.87 12.36 8.32
CA SER A 283 10.24 11.01 7.87
C SER A 283 10.98 11.07 6.54
N LEU A 284 10.61 11.97 5.63
CA LEU A 284 11.35 12.17 4.38
C LEU A 284 12.78 12.69 4.64
N PHE A 285 12.94 13.64 5.55
CA PHE A 285 14.25 14.12 5.97
C PHE A 285 15.09 13.00 6.59
N GLN A 286 14.50 12.19 7.46
CA GLN A 286 15.18 11.04 8.05
C GLN A 286 15.63 10.05 6.97
N LEU A 287 14.78 9.72 6.00
CA LEU A 287 15.16 8.88 4.86
C LEU A 287 16.34 9.46 4.08
N TYR A 288 16.33 10.76 3.78
CA TYR A 288 17.46 11.37 3.07
C TYR A 288 18.77 11.32 3.88
N VAL A 289 18.71 11.53 5.19
CA VAL A 289 19.89 11.41 6.07
C VAL A 289 20.39 9.97 6.13
N ASP A 290 19.48 9.00 6.30
CA ASP A 290 19.84 7.58 6.44
C ASP A 290 20.42 6.98 5.14
N TYR A 291 20.01 7.48 3.95
CA TYR A 291 20.51 7.03 2.64
C TYR A 291 21.59 7.94 2.03
N GLY A 292 22.10 8.94 2.76
CA GLY A 292 23.23 9.77 2.32
C GLY A 292 22.91 10.87 1.31
N ARG A 293 21.64 11.26 1.18
CA ARG A 293 21.13 12.35 0.34
C ARG A 293 21.20 13.69 1.09
N TYR A 294 22.42 14.08 1.47
CA TYR A 294 22.67 15.27 2.28
C TYR A 294 22.25 16.61 1.63
N PRO A 295 22.42 16.84 0.30
CA PRO A 295 22.01 18.12 -0.27
C PRO A 295 20.48 18.28 -0.26
N GLU A 296 19.72 17.24 -0.57
CA GLU A 296 18.26 17.25 -0.52
C GLU A 296 17.72 17.33 0.90
N ALA A 297 18.35 16.63 1.85
CA ALA A 297 18.03 16.77 3.28
C ALA A 297 18.19 18.23 3.74
N THR A 298 19.31 18.87 3.39
CA THR A 298 19.59 20.26 3.77
C THR A 298 18.63 21.23 3.10
N ASN A 299 18.33 21.05 1.82
CA ASN A 299 17.37 21.88 1.09
C ASN A 299 15.95 21.76 1.68
N LEU A 300 15.50 20.55 2.00
CA LEU A 300 14.21 20.32 2.65
C LEU A 300 14.16 21.03 4.02
N PHE A 301 15.21 20.89 4.83
CA PHE A 301 15.32 21.58 6.10
C PHE A 301 15.21 23.10 5.95
N LEU A 302 15.94 23.69 5.01
CA LEU A 302 15.91 25.14 4.75
C LEU A 302 14.52 25.59 4.30
N GLU A 303 13.92 24.90 3.33
CA GLU A 303 12.57 25.21 2.84
C GLU A 303 11.57 25.22 3.99
N TYR A 304 11.66 24.25 4.91
CA TYR A 304 10.76 24.19 6.07
C TYR A 304 11.03 25.30 7.09
N VAL A 305 12.30 25.63 7.36
CA VAL A 305 12.66 26.73 8.27
C VAL A 305 12.23 28.10 7.69
N GLU A 306 12.33 28.28 6.37
CA GLU A 306 11.87 29.51 5.69
C GLU A 306 10.35 29.60 5.64
N ALA A 307 9.66 28.51 5.25
CA ALA A 307 8.21 28.43 5.30
C ALA A 307 7.68 28.72 6.70
N PHE A 308 8.39 28.24 7.71
CA PHE A 308 8.13 28.52 9.10
C PHE A 308 8.29 30.00 9.48
N ALA A 309 9.40 30.63 9.08
CA ALA A 309 9.64 32.04 9.32
C ALA A 309 8.58 32.94 8.65
N SER A 310 8.00 32.50 7.52
CA SER A 310 6.95 33.21 6.79
C SER A 310 5.55 33.16 7.43
N VAL A 311 5.35 32.35 8.47
CA VAL A 311 4.03 32.22 9.12
C VAL A 311 3.64 33.53 9.82
N ARG A 312 2.44 34.05 9.49
CA ARG A 312 1.89 35.28 10.07
C ARG A 312 1.86 35.23 11.62
N PRO A 313 2.10 36.36 12.31
CA PRO A 313 2.06 36.44 13.78
C PRO A 313 0.71 36.04 14.42
N SER A 314 -0.39 35.96 13.67
CA SER A 314 -1.66 35.46 14.20
C SER A 314 -1.64 33.95 14.52
N ASN A 315 -0.67 33.20 13.99
CA ASN A 315 -0.49 31.76 14.25
C ASN A 315 0.75 31.48 15.12
N LEU A 316 1.07 32.37 16.07
CA LEU A 316 2.19 32.23 17.02
C LEU A 316 2.14 30.93 17.84
N ILE A 317 0.96 30.35 18.07
CA ILE A 317 0.81 29.07 18.78
C ILE A 317 1.47 27.94 17.99
N ASN A 318 1.32 27.94 16.67
CA ASN A 318 2.06 27.03 15.81
C ASN A 318 3.53 27.46 15.77
N ARG A 319 3.85 28.77 15.70
CA ARG A 319 5.25 29.24 15.78
C ARG A 319 6.00 28.85 17.05
N LYS A 320 5.29 28.57 18.14
CA LYS A 320 5.90 28.22 19.44
C LYS A 320 5.88 26.74 19.75
N ARG A 321 5.38 25.87 18.85
CA ARG A 321 5.53 24.42 19.10
C ARG A 321 7.02 24.09 19.11
N PRO A 322 7.48 23.22 20.01
CA PRO A 322 8.88 22.81 20.05
C PRO A 322 9.30 22.33 18.66
N PHE A 323 10.47 22.74 18.18
CA PHE A 323 11.02 22.29 16.90
C PHE A 323 11.09 20.76 16.80
N ALA A 324 11.23 20.07 17.94
CA ALA A 324 11.15 18.61 18.08
C ALA A 324 9.80 18.01 17.62
N VAL A 325 8.73 18.81 17.56
CA VAL A 325 7.42 18.42 17.01
C VAL A 325 7.44 18.45 15.48
N TRP A 326 8.48 19.00 14.84
CA TRP A 326 8.57 19.18 13.38
C TRP A 326 9.77 18.47 12.76
N PHE A 327 10.92 18.52 13.42
CA PHE A 327 12.11 17.76 13.06
C PHE A 327 12.82 17.26 14.33
N PRO A 328 13.21 15.99 14.39
CA PRO A 328 14.02 15.49 15.49
C PRO A 328 15.39 16.20 15.46
N TYR A 329 15.74 16.97 16.50
CA TYR A 329 17.07 17.57 16.62
C TYR A 329 18.18 16.51 16.52
N THR A 330 17.91 15.28 16.96
CA THR A 330 18.81 14.13 16.83
C THR A 330 19.13 13.77 15.39
N THR A 331 18.18 13.91 14.46
CA THR A 331 18.43 13.66 13.02
C THR A 331 19.21 14.80 12.38
N VAL A 332 19.00 16.04 12.83
CA VAL A 332 19.77 17.21 12.38
C VAL A 332 21.22 17.12 12.87
N GLU A 333 21.41 16.71 14.13
CA GLU A 333 22.73 16.44 14.70
C GLU A 333 23.44 15.29 13.98
N ARG A 334 22.72 14.20 13.67
CA ARG A 334 23.27 13.10 12.86
C ARG A 334 23.75 13.58 11.50
N LEU A 335 22.93 14.37 10.79
CA LEU A 335 23.31 14.99 9.51
C LEU A 335 24.58 15.85 9.66
N TRP A 336 24.68 16.63 10.73
CA TRP A 336 25.86 17.44 11.02
C TRP A 336 27.12 16.59 11.23
N CYS A 337 27.04 15.54 12.04
CA CYS A 337 28.14 14.61 12.27
C CYS A 337 28.56 13.90 10.97
N GLN A 338 27.62 13.43 10.16
CA GLN A 338 27.90 12.77 8.89
C GLN A 338 28.60 13.71 7.88
N LEU A 339 28.18 14.98 7.81
CA LEU A 339 28.87 15.98 6.99
C LEU A 339 30.30 16.24 7.49
N GLU A 340 30.51 16.27 8.80
CA GLU A 340 31.84 16.44 9.41
C GLU A 340 32.75 15.24 9.16
N GLU A 341 32.22 14.02 9.22
CA GLU A 341 32.95 12.81 8.85
C GLU A 341 33.39 12.82 7.37
N LEU A 342 32.52 13.27 6.46
CA LEU A 342 32.86 13.41 5.04
C LEU A 342 33.95 14.46 4.78
N ILE A 343 33.90 15.59 5.49
CA ILE A 343 34.93 16.62 5.44
C ILE A 343 36.27 16.04 5.91
N ASN A 344 36.27 15.32 7.03
CA ASN A 344 37.45 14.67 7.59
C ASN A 344 38.02 13.59 6.65
N ALA A 345 37.15 12.89 5.93
CA ALA A 345 37.51 11.91 4.90
C ALA A 345 38.01 12.56 3.58
N LYS A 346 38.08 13.89 3.49
CA LYS A 346 38.45 14.67 2.29
C LYS A 346 37.57 14.41 1.06
N CYS A 347 36.35 13.92 1.25
CA CYS A 347 35.40 13.69 0.16
C CYS A 347 34.48 14.92 0.01
N ASN A 348 34.45 15.53 -1.17
CA ASN A 348 33.56 16.67 -1.49
C ASN A 348 33.53 17.77 -0.41
N VAL A 349 34.72 18.15 0.09
CA VAL A 349 34.90 19.06 1.24
C VAL A 349 34.15 20.38 1.05
N ASP A 350 34.31 21.03 -0.11
CA ASP A 350 33.68 22.32 -0.40
C ASP A 350 32.14 22.26 -0.36
N GLN A 351 31.56 21.16 -0.86
CA GLN A 351 30.12 20.96 -0.87
C GLN A 351 29.61 20.66 0.54
N CYS A 352 30.30 19.81 1.29
CA CYS A 352 29.95 19.48 2.67
C CYS A 352 30.06 20.72 3.58
N ASP A 353 31.10 21.53 3.43
CA ASP A 353 31.28 22.80 4.15
C ASP A 353 30.21 23.82 3.81
N LYS A 354 29.76 23.87 2.55
CA LYS A 354 28.64 24.71 2.13
C LYS A 354 27.34 24.26 2.80
N LEU A 355 27.04 22.96 2.77
CA LEU A 355 25.84 22.40 3.40
C LEU A 355 25.84 22.63 4.92
N LYS A 356 26.98 22.41 5.58
CA LYS A 356 27.15 22.66 7.03
C LYS A 356 26.90 24.12 7.39
N ARG A 357 27.45 25.07 6.62
CA ARG A 357 27.20 26.51 6.81
C ARG A 357 25.73 26.88 6.63
N LEU A 358 25.07 26.31 5.61
CA LEU A 358 23.65 26.54 5.37
C LEU A 358 22.79 25.99 6.52
N LEU A 359 23.06 24.77 6.98
CA LEU A 359 22.34 24.16 8.08
C LEU A 359 22.49 24.95 9.39
N HIS A 360 23.73 25.36 9.70
CA HIS A 360 24.00 26.21 10.86
C HIS A 360 23.28 27.56 10.77
N GLY A 361 23.34 28.21 9.61
CA GLY A 361 22.67 29.49 9.37
C GLY A 361 21.15 29.39 9.53
N GLY A 362 20.54 28.36 8.94
CA GLY A 362 19.10 28.10 9.07
C GLY A 362 18.68 27.86 10.53
N LEU A 363 19.41 27.00 11.25
CA LEU A 363 19.10 26.68 12.64
C LEU A 363 19.28 27.90 13.57
N LEU A 364 20.34 28.68 13.37
CA LEU A 364 20.60 29.88 14.15
C LEU A 364 19.54 30.96 13.88
N ASN A 365 19.07 31.10 12.64
CA ASN A 365 17.97 32.00 12.29
C ASN A 365 16.66 31.55 12.94
N HIS A 366 16.36 30.25 12.93
CA HIS A 366 15.20 29.69 13.60
C HIS A 366 15.22 29.96 15.12
N LEU A 367 16.35 29.72 15.78
CA LEU A 367 16.51 29.97 17.23
C LEU A 367 16.40 31.46 17.57
N LYS A 368 16.97 32.35 16.75
CA LYS A 368 16.81 33.81 16.91
C LYS A 368 15.35 34.22 16.80
N LEU A 369 14.62 33.69 15.82
CA LEU A 369 13.19 33.96 15.65
C LEU A 369 12.38 33.49 16.87
N LEU A 370 12.61 32.26 17.35
CA LEU A 370 11.95 31.77 18.56
C LEU A 370 12.20 32.64 19.79
N LYS A 371 13.41 33.18 19.93
CA LYS A 371 13.76 34.09 21.03
C LYS A 371 13.00 35.41 20.94
N VAL A 372 12.95 36.03 19.75
CA VAL A 372 12.15 37.26 19.53
C VAL A 372 10.68 37.00 19.89
N ASP A 373 10.14 35.86 19.49
CA ASP A 373 8.75 35.51 19.77
C ASP A 373 8.46 35.28 21.25
N SER A 374 9.42 34.73 22.00
CA SER A 374 9.28 34.57 23.45
C SER A 374 9.29 35.93 24.14
N ASP A 375 10.19 36.82 23.73
CA ASP A 375 10.34 38.15 24.32
C ASP A 375 9.12 39.04 24.03
N ASP A 376 8.54 38.95 22.82
CA ASP A 376 7.30 39.64 22.45
C ASP A 376 6.09 39.21 23.31
N VAL A 377 5.99 37.91 23.63
CA VAL A 377 4.90 37.40 24.47
C VAL A 377 5.09 37.76 25.94
N LEU A 378 6.32 37.73 26.45
CA LEU A 378 6.62 38.20 27.80
C LEU A 378 6.31 39.69 27.93
N SER A 379 6.67 40.49 26.93
CA SER A 379 6.36 41.92 26.88
C SER A 379 4.85 42.16 26.83
N SER A 380 4.11 41.43 25.97
CA SER A 380 2.66 41.51 25.89
C SER A 380 1.97 41.13 27.22
N ALA A 381 2.44 40.07 27.89
CA ALA A 381 1.96 39.69 29.21
C ALA A 381 2.32 40.72 30.30
N ALA A 382 3.50 41.34 30.20
CA ALA A 382 3.95 42.44 31.05
C ALA A 382 3.01 43.65 30.97
N TYR A 383 2.77 44.15 29.75
CA TYR A 383 1.83 45.24 29.52
C TYR A 383 0.40 44.92 29.97
N HIS A 384 -0.04 43.66 29.79
CA HIS A 384 -1.39 43.26 30.17
C HIS A 384 -1.57 43.13 31.69
N TRP A 385 -0.51 42.79 32.45
CA TRP A 385 -0.57 42.81 33.92
C TRP A 385 -0.45 44.24 34.46
N GLU A 386 0.43 45.07 33.89
CA GLU A 386 0.60 46.47 34.29
C GLU A 386 -0.72 47.26 34.10
N ASN A 387 -1.37 47.10 32.94
CA ASN A 387 -2.69 47.69 32.68
C ASN A 387 -3.78 47.14 33.62
N ARG A 388 -3.71 45.87 34.04
CA ARG A 388 -4.65 45.34 35.05
C ARG A 388 -4.38 45.90 36.45
N LYS A 389 -3.14 46.19 36.83
CA LYS A 389 -2.85 46.89 38.09
C LYS A 389 -3.27 48.36 38.06
N VAL A 390 -3.18 49.05 36.92
CA VAL A 390 -3.74 50.41 36.78
C VAL A 390 -5.26 50.41 36.92
N VAL A 391 -5.95 49.41 36.36
CA VAL A 391 -7.41 49.29 36.48
C VAL A 391 -7.86 48.87 37.88
N LEU A 392 -7.09 48.04 38.59
CA LEU A 392 -7.40 47.61 39.96
C LEU A 392 -6.90 48.59 41.04
N GLY A 393 -5.88 49.40 40.76
CA GLY A 393 -5.36 50.45 41.64
C GLY A 393 -6.12 51.77 41.56
N GLY A 394 -7.05 51.92 40.61
CA GLY A 394 -8.01 53.04 40.54
C GLY A 394 -9.36 52.75 41.19
N ALA A 395 -9.49 51.62 41.91
CA ALA A 395 -10.72 51.19 42.60
C ALA A 395 -10.51 51.00 44.12
N LEU A 396 -9.47 51.62 44.68
CA LEU A 396 -9.27 51.90 46.11
C LEU A 396 -9.06 53.40 46.26
#